data_AF-A0AA40FPG7-F1
#
_entry.id   AF-A0AA40FPG7-F1
#
_cell.length_a   1.000
_cell.length_b   1.000
_cell.length_c   1.000
_cell.angle_alpha   90.00
_cell.angle_beta   90.00
_cell.angle_gamma   90.00
#
_symmetry.space_group_name_H-M   'P 1'
#
loop_
_entity.id
_entity.type
_entity.pdbx_description
1 polymer ?
#
loop_
_entity_poly.entity_id
_entity_poly.type
_entity_poly.pdbx_seq_one_letter_code
_entity_poly.pdbx_strand_id
1 'polypeptide(L)'
;MASILEKTDSAYFPCFRTLFDNVVSSMAEAKEISLYLSPLAKCFKAVEEVDFSEAKPLMATLIHSVGLAWSKSTYYQSSSKVIIMFRQICNLLIQEARRFLDPTSIFQSDVDEALQRVQISRGVLEEFKRQFELRKDMPAMKPDAPSWTFNSSAVFIRLDAFLKRLTDIEWLFNTVMEFSKLEKIEIGGILGGSLSARIINVYKEFQQLFMSFTVRANDALEPDDESFTADCRKFNDSIIDLDCKLAAILCQAFDDCGNLESVFKLINIAGTVLDRPVISKQFTNRYTRILDLLNVELTVIEVLFNRGTRGALINLPPLAAALTFISMLRQRVDLPVQSFKAIQHPIVNSEEGRNIEKRYERLIKIFDDRERELFTEWAQTVPDAVDIGLNRNILYREKDSTLLLNFDPELLCVLKEVNYLKQMSRSDIPEEAIKVFL
;
A
#
# COMPACT_ATOMS: atom_id res chain seq x y z
N MET A 1 38.11 -30.25 -62.65
CA MET A 1 38.07 -28.87 -63.21
C MET A 1 39.33 -28.08 -62.84
N ALA A 2 39.62 -27.89 -61.54
CA ALA A 2 40.82 -27.15 -61.07
C ALA A 2 42.14 -27.67 -61.66
N SER A 3 42.38 -28.98 -61.56
CA SER A 3 43.59 -29.64 -62.09
C SER A 3 43.72 -29.61 -63.61
N ILE A 4 42.62 -29.38 -64.33
CA ILE A 4 42.63 -29.26 -65.79
C ILE A 4 43.02 -27.83 -66.16
N LEU A 5 42.43 -26.83 -65.50
CA LEU A 5 42.73 -25.41 -65.70
C LEU A 5 44.17 -25.04 -65.32
N GLU A 6 44.71 -25.69 -64.29
CA GLU A 6 46.11 -25.55 -63.86
C GLU A 6 47.08 -26.15 -64.90
N LYS A 7 46.78 -27.34 -65.41
CA LYS A 7 47.62 -28.03 -66.40
C LYS A 7 47.58 -27.41 -67.79
N THR A 8 46.52 -26.66 -68.12
CA THR A 8 46.38 -25.97 -69.42
C THR A 8 46.84 -24.51 -69.37
N ASP A 9 47.42 -24.05 -68.26
CA ASP A 9 47.90 -22.67 -68.05
C ASP A 9 46.83 -21.62 -68.42
N SER A 10 45.58 -21.92 -68.04
CA SER A 10 44.42 -21.12 -68.42
C SER A 10 44.43 -19.76 -67.72
N ALA A 11 44.17 -18.68 -68.47
CA ALA A 11 44.01 -17.33 -67.92
C ALA A 11 42.89 -17.23 -66.86
N TYR A 12 41.93 -18.17 -66.83
CA TYR A 12 40.86 -18.21 -65.84
C TYR A 12 41.24 -18.93 -64.54
N PHE A 13 42.37 -19.64 -64.50
CA PHE A 13 42.79 -20.41 -63.33
C PHE A 13 42.94 -19.56 -62.05
N PRO A 14 43.55 -18.34 -62.08
CA PRO A 14 43.64 -17.49 -60.89
C PRO A 14 42.28 -17.08 -60.34
N CYS A 15 41.34 -16.70 -61.21
CA CYS A 15 39.98 -16.33 -60.81
C CYS A 15 39.22 -17.51 -60.21
N PHE A 16 39.29 -18.67 -60.86
CA PHE A 16 38.69 -19.91 -60.36
C PHE A 16 39.25 -20.30 -58.98
N ARG A 17 40.58 -20.19 -58.80
CA ARG A 17 41.24 -20.48 -57.52
C ARG A 17 40.75 -19.55 -56.40
N THR A 18 40.74 -18.23 -56.63
CA THR A 18 40.20 -17.27 -55.65
C THR A 18 38.76 -17.57 -55.29
N LEU A 19 37.93 -17.91 -56.28
CA LEU A 19 36.52 -18.24 -56.06
C LEU A 19 36.37 -19.54 -55.26
N PHE A 20 37.18 -20.56 -55.56
CA PHE A 20 37.20 -21.81 -54.81
C PHE A 20 37.65 -21.60 -53.37
N ASP A 21 38.73 -20.84 -53.14
CA ASP A 21 39.25 -20.53 -51.80
C ASP A 21 38.21 -19.76 -50.97
N ASN A 22 37.49 -18.81 -51.59
CA ASN A 22 36.38 -18.09 -50.95
C ASN A 22 35.24 -19.04 -50.57
N VAL A 23 34.82 -19.94 -51.47
CA VAL A 23 33.73 -20.89 -51.20
C VAL A 23 34.11 -21.86 -50.07
N VAL A 24 35.34 -22.39 -50.08
CA VAL A 24 35.82 -23.28 -49.02
C VAL A 24 35.85 -22.56 -47.68
N SER A 25 36.34 -21.31 -47.66
CA SER A 25 36.39 -20.49 -46.44
C SER A 25 35.00 -20.15 -45.91
N SER A 26 34.08 -19.71 -46.77
CA SER A 26 32.68 -19.45 -46.38
C SER A 26 31.95 -20.71 -45.94
N MET A 27 32.26 -21.88 -46.53
CA MET A 27 31.69 -23.16 -46.09
C MET A 27 32.19 -23.54 -44.69
N ALA A 28 33.47 -23.32 -44.39
CA ALA A 28 34.03 -23.57 -43.06
C ALA A 28 33.38 -22.64 -42.00
N GLU A 29 33.28 -21.33 -42.30
CA GLU A 29 32.58 -20.36 -41.45
C GLU A 29 31.13 -20.78 -41.18
N ALA A 30 30.37 -21.11 -42.23
CA ALA A 30 28.96 -21.49 -42.11
C ALA A 30 28.77 -22.76 -41.26
N LYS A 31 29.65 -23.77 -41.42
CA LYS A 31 29.61 -25.01 -40.62
C LYS A 31 29.86 -24.74 -39.14
N GLU A 32 30.85 -23.93 -38.81
CA GLU A 32 31.18 -23.61 -37.42
C GLU A 32 30.08 -22.79 -36.75
N ILE A 33 29.59 -21.74 -37.43
CA ILE A 33 28.47 -20.92 -36.91
C ILE A 33 27.24 -21.79 -36.69
N SER A 34 26.89 -22.66 -37.64
CA SER A 34 25.75 -23.57 -37.53
C SER A 34 25.90 -24.54 -36.35
N LEU A 35 27.10 -25.11 -36.16
CA LEU A 35 27.39 -26.02 -35.06
C LEU A 35 27.12 -25.38 -33.69
N TYR A 36 27.56 -24.14 -33.48
CA TYR A 36 27.46 -23.46 -32.18
C TYR A 36 26.15 -22.71 -31.96
N LEU A 37 25.45 -22.27 -33.01
CA LEU A 37 24.14 -21.62 -32.88
C LEU A 37 22.97 -22.61 -32.85
N SER A 38 23.10 -23.80 -33.45
CA SER A 38 22.02 -24.80 -33.47
C SER A 38 21.46 -25.17 -32.08
N PRO A 39 22.24 -25.24 -30.99
CA PRO A 39 21.69 -25.53 -29.66
C PRO A 39 20.79 -24.41 -29.11
N LEU A 40 20.98 -23.16 -29.55
CA LEU A 40 20.18 -22.01 -29.09
C LEU A 40 18.70 -22.15 -29.46
N ALA A 41 18.41 -22.85 -30.57
CA ALA A 41 17.04 -23.10 -31.00
C ALA A 41 16.20 -23.80 -29.91
N LYS A 42 16.81 -24.70 -29.13
CA LYS A 42 16.14 -25.35 -28.00
C LYS A 42 15.83 -24.36 -26.87
N CYS A 43 16.73 -23.40 -26.62
CA CYS A 43 16.52 -22.37 -25.61
C CYS A 43 15.39 -21.40 -26.01
N PHE A 44 15.33 -21.00 -27.29
CA PHE A 44 14.26 -20.13 -27.79
C PHE A 44 12.91 -20.85 -27.75
N LYS A 45 12.87 -22.10 -28.21
CA LYS A 45 11.67 -22.93 -28.14
C LYS A 45 11.16 -23.13 -26.70
N ALA A 46 12.07 -23.32 -25.75
CA ALA A 46 11.69 -23.41 -24.33
C ALA A 46 11.01 -22.13 -23.81
N VAL A 47 11.35 -20.96 -24.34
CA VAL A 47 10.72 -19.68 -23.98
C VAL A 47 9.36 -19.50 -24.67
N GLU A 48 9.21 -20.01 -25.88
CA GLU A 48 7.92 -19.98 -26.62
C GLU A 48 6.88 -20.95 -26.05
N GLU A 49 7.32 -22.09 -25.51
CA GLU A 49 6.46 -23.15 -25.00
C GLU A 49 6.10 -23.01 -23.51
N VAL A 50 6.94 -22.32 -22.72
CA VAL A 50 6.64 -22.08 -21.31
C VAL A 50 5.52 -21.06 -21.15
N ASP A 51 4.75 -21.17 -20.07
CA ASP A 51 3.90 -20.05 -19.64
C ASP A 51 4.79 -18.84 -19.37
N PHE A 52 4.45 -17.69 -19.97
CA PHE A 52 5.25 -16.49 -19.85
C PHE A 52 5.39 -16.01 -18.39
N SER A 53 4.40 -16.31 -17.55
CA SER A 53 4.47 -16.03 -16.10
C SER A 53 5.60 -16.79 -15.39
N GLU A 54 6.02 -17.94 -15.94
CA GLU A 54 7.09 -18.78 -15.42
C GLU A 54 8.40 -18.63 -16.21
N ALA A 55 8.47 -17.75 -17.20
CA ALA A 55 9.65 -17.61 -18.08
C ALA A 55 10.88 -17.00 -17.38
N LYS A 56 10.70 -16.35 -16.22
CA LYS A 56 11.75 -15.60 -15.52
C LYS A 56 13.06 -16.40 -15.27
N PRO A 57 13.04 -17.66 -14.82
CA PRO A 57 14.25 -18.46 -14.59
C PRO A 57 15.02 -18.78 -15.89
N LEU A 58 14.35 -18.78 -17.05
CA LEU A 58 14.97 -19.07 -18.35
C LEU A 58 15.88 -17.95 -18.86
N MET A 59 15.73 -16.73 -18.34
CA MET A 59 16.51 -15.56 -18.77
C MET A 59 18.01 -15.76 -18.55
N ALA A 60 18.38 -16.34 -17.40
CA ALA A 60 19.75 -16.71 -17.07
C ALA A 60 20.33 -17.72 -18.08
N THR A 61 19.53 -18.71 -18.46
CA THR A 61 19.89 -19.75 -19.42
C THR A 61 20.08 -19.18 -20.82
N LEU A 62 19.19 -18.29 -21.28
CA LEU A 62 19.31 -17.62 -22.58
C LEU A 62 20.63 -16.86 -22.70
N ILE A 63 20.95 -15.99 -21.72
CA ILE A 63 22.20 -15.22 -21.74
C ILE A 63 23.41 -16.15 -21.70
N HIS A 64 23.37 -17.21 -20.87
CA HIS A 64 24.45 -18.18 -20.80
C HIS A 64 24.71 -18.86 -22.14
N SER A 65 23.65 -19.35 -22.79
CA SER A 65 23.76 -20.10 -24.04
C SER A 65 24.33 -19.24 -25.15
N VAL A 66 23.93 -17.97 -25.25
CA VAL A 66 24.53 -17.01 -26.19
C VAL A 66 26.00 -16.77 -25.87
N GLY A 67 26.35 -16.62 -24.60
CA GLY A 67 27.73 -16.47 -24.17
C GLY A 67 28.62 -17.69 -24.47
N LEU A 68 28.07 -18.91 -24.35
CA LEU A 68 28.76 -20.13 -24.76
C LEU A 68 29.02 -20.16 -26.26
N ALA A 69 28.01 -19.85 -27.09
CA ALA A 69 28.15 -19.78 -28.54
C ALA A 69 29.20 -18.74 -28.97
N TRP A 70 29.19 -17.57 -28.33
CA TRP A 70 30.20 -16.51 -28.52
C TRP A 70 31.61 -16.99 -28.18
N SER A 71 31.79 -17.65 -27.03
CA SER A 71 33.12 -18.08 -26.56
C SER A 71 33.74 -19.22 -27.37
N LYS A 72 32.93 -19.96 -28.14
CA LYS A 72 33.37 -21.16 -28.86
C LYS A 72 33.44 -21.01 -30.36
N SER A 73 32.67 -20.09 -30.95
CA SER A 73 32.68 -19.85 -32.38
C SER A 73 33.57 -18.66 -32.73
N THR A 74 34.71 -18.93 -33.34
CA THR A 74 35.68 -17.92 -33.78
C THR A 74 35.07 -16.98 -34.81
N TYR A 75 34.34 -17.51 -35.80
CA TYR A 75 33.66 -16.72 -36.82
C TYR A 75 32.44 -15.94 -36.31
N TYR A 76 31.82 -16.36 -35.19
CA TYR A 76 30.67 -15.66 -34.60
C TYR A 76 31.07 -14.62 -33.55
N GLN A 77 32.34 -14.60 -33.12
CA GLN A 77 32.90 -13.67 -32.15
C GLN A 77 33.03 -12.23 -32.68
N SER A 78 31.95 -11.70 -33.26
CA SER A 78 31.82 -10.34 -33.80
C SER A 78 30.68 -9.60 -33.11
N SER A 79 30.98 -8.42 -32.55
CA SER A 79 30.01 -7.61 -31.81
C SER A 79 28.74 -7.33 -32.63
N SER A 80 28.85 -7.13 -33.94
CA SER A 80 27.68 -6.90 -34.80
C SER A 80 26.73 -8.10 -34.86
N LYS A 81 27.28 -9.32 -34.95
CA LYS A 81 26.50 -10.57 -34.99
C LYS A 81 25.75 -10.81 -33.67
N VAL A 82 26.42 -10.60 -32.53
CA VAL A 82 25.80 -10.77 -31.20
C VAL A 82 24.78 -9.70 -30.87
N ILE A 83 25.02 -8.44 -31.25
CA ILE A 83 24.01 -7.37 -31.10
C ILE A 83 22.72 -7.76 -31.82
N ILE A 84 22.82 -8.27 -33.06
CA ILE A 84 21.65 -8.72 -33.82
C ILE A 84 20.94 -9.87 -33.09
N MET A 85 21.68 -10.86 -32.58
CA MET A 85 21.09 -11.97 -31.81
C MET A 85 20.32 -11.47 -30.59
N PHE A 86 20.91 -10.60 -29.77
CA PHE A 86 20.19 -10.08 -28.61
C PHE A 86 18.99 -9.23 -28.98
N ARG A 87 19.05 -8.46 -30.08
CA ARG A 87 17.87 -7.75 -30.60
C ARG A 87 16.75 -8.72 -30.98
N GLN A 88 17.08 -9.85 -31.61
CA GLN A 88 16.06 -10.86 -31.93
C GLN A 88 15.51 -11.55 -30.69
N ILE A 89 16.34 -11.80 -29.67
CA ILE A 89 15.85 -12.30 -28.37
C ILE A 89 14.91 -11.27 -27.72
N CYS A 90 15.25 -9.97 -27.74
CA CYS A 90 14.36 -8.93 -27.25
C CYS A 90 13.03 -8.92 -28.01
N ASN A 91 13.05 -9.06 -29.34
CA ASN A 91 11.84 -9.14 -30.16
C ASN A 91 10.98 -10.35 -29.79
N LEU A 92 11.59 -11.52 -29.59
CA LEU A 92 10.91 -12.73 -29.12
C LEU A 92 10.24 -12.50 -27.76
N LEU A 93 10.97 -11.92 -26.79
CA LEU A 93 10.43 -11.66 -25.46
C LEU A 93 9.29 -10.63 -25.49
N ILE A 94 9.38 -9.60 -26.33
CA ILE A 94 8.29 -8.63 -26.54
C ILE A 94 7.07 -9.33 -27.15
N GLN A 95 7.28 -10.21 -28.13
CA GLN A 95 6.20 -10.98 -28.75
C GLN A 95 5.49 -11.89 -27.75
N GLU A 96 6.25 -12.62 -26.92
CA GLU A 96 5.69 -13.47 -25.87
C GLU A 96 4.96 -12.66 -24.80
N ALA A 97 5.50 -11.52 -24.39
CA ALA A 97 4.82 -10.59 -23.48
C ALA A 97 3.51 -10.06 -24.08
N ARG A 98 3.51 -9.68 -25.37
CA ARG A 98 2.29 -9.24 -26.06
C ARG A 98 1.26 -10.36 -26.15
N ARG A 99 1.67 -11.60 -26.41
CA ARG A 99 0.77 -12.76 -26.43
C ARG A 99 0.13 -13.01 -25.06
N PHE A 100 0.90 -12.88 -24.00
CA PHE A 100 0.44 -13.05 -22.62
C PHE A 100 -0.51 -11.93 -22.15
N LEU A 101 -0.21 -10.68 -22.53
CA LEU A 101 -1.02 -9.51 -22.17
C LEU A 101 -2.28 -9.38 -23.01
N ASP A 102 -2.23 -9.81 -24.27
CA ASP A 102 -3.26 -9.65 -25.30
C ASP A 102 -3.65 -8.16 -25.53
N PRO A 103 -3.17 -7.53 -26.61
CA PRO A 103 -3.45 -6.13 -26.91
C PRO A 103 -4.94 -5.80 -27.02
N THR A 104 -5.77 -6.77 -27.41
CA THR A 104 -7.20 -6.55 -27.67
C THR A 104 -8.04 -6.53 -26.40
N SER A 105 -7.62 -7.28 -25.38
CA SER A 105 -8.37 -7.46 -24.14
C SER A 105 -7.78 -6.73 -22.93
N ILE A 106 -6.55 -6.17 -23.03
CA ILE A 106 -5.85 -5.54 -21.89
C ILE A 106 -6.68 -4.49 -21.13
N PHE A 107 -7.50 -3.69 -21.82
CA PHE A 107 -8.39 -2.69 -21.19
C PHE A 107 -9.83 -3.18 -20.96
N GLN A 108 -10.15 -4.40 -21.39
CA GLN A 108 -11.49 -5.00 -21.27
C GLN A 108 -11.58 -6.02 -20.13
N SER A 109 -10.46 -6.65 -19.78
CA SER A 109 -10.37 -7.55 -18.64
C SER A 109 -10.45 -6.81 -17.31
N ASP A 110 -10.60 -7.57 -16.22
CA ASP A 110 -10.50 -7.03 -14.88
C ASP A 110 -9.15 -6.29 -14.67
N VAL A 111 -9.21 -5.13 -14.02
CA VAL A 111 -8.05 -4.22 -13.89
C VAL A 111 -6.99 -4.80 -12.97
N ASP A 112 -7.38 -5.50 -11.90
CA ASP A 112 -6.44 -6.14 -10.97
C ASP A 112 -5.70 -7.28 -11.68
N GLU A 113 -6.43 -8.12 -12.43
CA GLU A 113 -5.82 -9.19 -13.23
C GLU A 113 -4.89 -8.65 -14.32
N ALA A 114 -5.33 -7.63 -15.06
CA ALA A 114 -4.52 -6.98 -16.09
C ALA A 114 -3.24 -6.36 -15.52
N LEU A 115 -3.34 -5.68 -14.38
CA LEU A 115 -2.21 -5.07 -13.68
C LEU A 115 -1.18 -6.13 -13.25
N GLN A 116 -1.63 -7.25 -12.68
CA GLN A 116 -0.74 -8.36 -12.31
C GLN A 116 0.00 -8.92 -13.53
N ARG A 117 -0.71 -9.13 -14.67
CA ARG A 117 -0.08 -9.61 -15.91
C ARG A 117 0.97 -8.62 -16.44
N VAL A 118 0.72 -7.31 -16.35
CA VAL A 118 1.70 -6.26 -16.72
C VAL A 118 2.93 -6.32 -15.82
N GLN A 119 2.75 -6.42 -14.51
CA GLN A 119 3.86 -6.50 -13.54
C GLN A 119 4.72 -7.76 -13.73
N ILE A 120 4.09 -8.90 -13.96
CA ILE A 120 4.77 -10.16 -14.30
C ILE A 120 5.61 -9.98 -15.57
N SER A 121 5.00 -9.41 -16.62
CA SER A 121 5.68 -9.20 -17.90
C SER A 121 6.90 -8.29 -17.76
N ARG A 122 6.75 -7.17 -17.05
CA ARG A 122 7.88 -6.29 -16.71
C ARG A 122 8.97 -7.05 -15.95
N GLY A 123 8.60 -7.83 -14.94
CA GLY A 123 9.54 -8.59 -14.12
C GLY A 123 10.37 -9.62 -14.89
N VAL A 124 9.81 -10.25 -15.93
CA VAL A 124 10.55 -11.17 -16.82
C VAL A 124 11.54 -10.40 -17.70
N LEU A 125 11.10 -9.29 -18.30
CA LEU A 125 11.93 -8.48 -19.21
C LEU A 125 13.06 -7.75 -18.48
N GLU A 126 12.80 -7.24 -17.28
CA GLU A 126 13.82 -6.63 -16.41
C GLU A 126 14.84 -7.68 -15.94
N GLU A 127 14.41 -8.90 -15.66
CA GLU A 127 15.33 -10.00 -15.32
C GLU A 127 16.26 -10.36 -16.49
N PHE A 128 15.76 -10.34 -17.73
CA PHE A 128 16.61 -10.52 -18.91
C PHE A 128 17.74 -9.48 -18.98
N LYS A 129 17.40 -8.19 -18.83
CA LYS A 129 18.39 -7.11 -18.80
C LYS A 129 19.37 -7.28 -17.64
N ARG A 130 18.87 -7.64 -16.45
CA ARG A 130 19.70 -7.88 -15.27
C ARG A 130 20.72 -9.00 -15.51
N GLN A 131 20.28 -10.12 -16.10
CA GLN A 131 21.16 -11.25 -16.43
C GLN A 131 22.19 -10.89 -17.49
N PHE A 132 21.83 -10.07 -18.48
CA PHE A 132 22.78 -9.54 -19.47
C PHE A 132 23.87 -8.72 -18.77
N GLU A 133 23.51 -7.74 -17.96
CA GLU A 133 24.46 -6.85 -17.29
C GLU A 133 25.39 -7.59 -16.33
N LEU A 134 24.90 -8.63 -15.64
CA LEU A 134 25.72 -9.47 -14.77
C LEU A 134 26.76 -10.32 -15.52
N ARG A 135 26.51 -10.63 -16.80
CA ARG A 135 27.32 -11.58 -17.57
C ARG A 135 28.09 -10.94 -18.71
N LYS A 136 27.90 -9.65 -19.00
CA LYS A 136 28.53 -8.97 -20.13
C LYS A 136 30.07 -9.03 -20.12
N ASP A 137 30.65 -8.98 -18.93
CA ASP A 137 32.10 -9.05 -18.74
C ASP A 137 32.63 -10.49 -18.79
N MET A 138 31.76 -11.48 -18.53
CA MET A 138 32.10 -12.90 -18.57
C MET A 138 30.97 -13.76 -19.19
N PRO A 139 30.72 -13.65 -20.51
CA PRO A 139 29.55 -14.21 -21.19
C PRO A 139 29.34 -15.73 -20.98
N ALA A 140 30.44 -16.48 -20.92
CA ALA A 140 30.44 -17.93 -20.77
C ALA A 140 30.79 -18.42 -19.35
N MET A 141 30.89 -17.51 -18.38
CA MET A 141 31.46 -17.81 -17.05
C MET A 141 32.84 -18.48 -17.12
N LYS A 142 33.66 -18.04 -18.09
CA LYS A 142 35.04 -18.49 -18.27
C LYS A 142 35.98 -17.29 -18.30
N PRO A 143 37.12 -17.34 -17.58
CA PRO A 143 38.08 -16.23 -17.54
C PRO A 143 38.65 -15.87 -18.92
N ASP A 144 38.83 -16.87 -19.78
CA ASP A 144 39.47 -16.70 -21.10
C ASP A 144 38.48 -16.31 -22.20
N ALA A 145 37.17 -16.18 -21.89
CA ALA A 145 36.17 -15.82 -22.87
C ALA A 145 36.22 -14.29 -23.13
N PRO A 146 36.26 -13.85 -24.40
CA PRO A 146 36.27 -12.43 -24.72
C PRO A 146 34.97 -11.77 -24.26
N SER A 147 35.09 -10.61 -23.62
CA SER A 147 33.94 -9.84 -23.14
C SER A 147 33.15 -9.22 -24.29
N TRP A 148 31.89 -8.84 -24.01
CA TRP A 148 31.11 -8.04 -24.93
C TRP A 148 31.50 -6.56 -24.79
N THR A 149 32.07 -5.98 -25.85
CA THR A 149 32.64 -4.63 -25.85
C THR A 149 31.69 -3.55 -26.37
N PHE A 150 30.44 -3.90 -26.67
CA PHE A 150 29.45 -2.96 -27.22
C PHE A 150 28.58 -2.33 -26.12
N ASN A 151 28.01 -1.16 -26.41
CA ASN A 151 27.10 -0.48 -25.50
C ASN A 151 25.76 -1.23 -25.42
N SER A 152 25.24 -1.48 -24.22
CA SER A 152 23.94 -2.11 -23.98
C SER A 152 22.78 -1.43 -24.72
N SER A 153 22.86 -0.11 -24.93
CA SER A 153 21.87 0.64 -25.72
C SER A 153 21.76 0.15 -27.16
N ALA A 154 22.83 -0.40 -27.74
CA ALA A 154 22.78 -0.99 -29.08
C ALA A 154 21.84 -2.20 -29.15
N VAL A 155 21.53 -2.85 -28.03
CA VAL A 155 20.64 -4.01 -27.95
C VAL A 155 19.24 -3.62 -27.49
N PHE A 156 19.14 -2.80 -26.44
CA PHE A 156 17.91 -2.68 -25.66
C PHE A 156 16.97 -1.54 -26.04
N ILE A 157 17.29 -0.67 -27.02
CA ILE A 157 16.42 0.48 -27.39
C ILE A 157 14.93 0.11 -27.48
N ARG A 158 14.59 -0.95 -28.22
CA ARG A 158 13.20 -1.38 -28.42
C ARG A 158 12.59 -2.02 -27.16
N LEU A 159 13.39 -2.79 -26.41
CA LEU A 159 12.95 -3.38 -25.14
C LEU A 159 12.70 -2.31 -24.08
N ASP A 160 13.52 -1.27 -24.04
CA ASP A 160 13.40 -0.13 -23.12
C ASP A 160 12.15 0.69 -23.44
N ALA A 161 11.86 0.91 -24.72
CA ALA A 161 10.61 1.52 -25.16
C ALA A 161 9.39 0.70 -24.71
N PHE A 162 9.44 -0.63 -24.86
CA PHE A 162 8.37 -1.51 -24.41
C PHE A 162 8.22 -1.56 -22.88
N LEU A 163 9.32 -1.60 -22.12
CA LEU A 163 9.30 -1.53 -20.66
C LEU A 163 8.70 -0.22 -20.15
N LYS A 164 9.03 0.89 -20.81
CA LYS A 164 8.42 2.20 -20.53
C LYS A 164 6.92 2.15 -20.80
N ARG A 165 6.51 1.57 -21.93
CA ARG A 165 5.09 1.39 -22.27
C ARG A 165 4.33 0.63 -21.19
N LEU A 166 4.89 -0.49 -20.71
CA LEU A 166 4.29 -1.27 -19.63
C LEU A 166 4.20 -0.46 -18.32
N THR A 167 5.18 0.40 -18.05
CA THR A 167 5.15 1.32 -16.89
C THR A 167 4.01 2.35 -17.02
N ASP A 168 3.80 2.90 -18.22
CA ASP A 168 2.70 3.84 -18.48
C ASP A 168 1.32 3.15 -18.31
N ILE A 169 1.18 1.90 -18.78
CA ILE A 169 -0.04 1.10 -18.60
C ILE A 169 -0.27 0.74 -17.14
N GLU A 170 0.77 0.36 -16.41
CA GLU A 170 0.68 0.09 -14.97
C GLU A 170 0.24 1.34 -14.18
N TRP A 171 0.80 2.51 -14.50
CA TRP A 171 0.35 3.77 -13.92
C TRP A 171 -1.13 4.05 -14.21
N LEU A 172 -1.59 3.78 -15.44
CA LEU A 172 -2.98 3.95 -15.84
C LEU A 172 -3.90 3.05 -15.02
N PHE A 173 -3.57 1.76 -14.87
CA PHE A 173 -4.36 0.82 -14.07
C PHE A 173 -4.39 1.19 -12.60
N ASN A 174 -3.25 1.55 -12.00
CA ASN A 174 -3.22 2.07 -10.63
C ASN A 174 -4.14 3.30 -10.47
N THR A 175 -4.17 4.18 -11.46
CA THR A 175 -5.08 5.34 -11.45
C THR A 175 -6.55 4.91 -11.54
N VAL A 176 -6.89 3.95 -12.40
CA VAL A 176 -8.26 3.39 -12.51
C VAL A 176 -8.71 2.76 -11.19
N MET A 177 -7.84 2.02 -10.50
CA MET A 177 -8.16 1.43 -9.20
C MET A 177 -8.44 2.50 -8.13
N GLU A 178 -7.61 3.54 -8.05
CA GLU A 178 -7.83 4.64 -7.10
C GLU A 178 -9.12 5.39 -7.39
N PHE A 179 -9.41 5.71 -8.66
CA PHE A 179 -10.64 6.41 -9.02
C PHE A 179 -11.90 5.53 -8.86
N SER A 180 -11.80 4.22 -9.03
CA SER A 180 -12.91 3.29 -8.77
C SER A 180 -13.36 3.28 -7.31
N LYS A 181 -12.48 3.63 -6.36
CA LYS A 181 -12.85 3.77 -4.94
C LYS A 181 -13.84 4.91 -4.71
N LEU A 182 -13.84 5.94 -5.57
CA LEU A 182 -14.71 7.11 -5.44
C LEU A 182 -16.19 6.76 -5.57
N GLU A 183 -16.54 5.65 -6.23
CA GLU A 183 -17.93 5.18 -6.33
C GLU A 183 -18.55 4.91 -4.96
N LYS A 184 -17.73 4.49 -3.98
CA LYS A 184 -18.17 4.10 -2.63
C LYS A 184 -17.94 5.20 -1.59
N ILE A 185 -17.33 6.32 -1.97
CA ILE A 185 -17.05 7.41 -1.03
C ILE A 185 -18.31 8.23 -0.82
N GLU A 186 -18.85 8.14 0.39
CA GLU A 186 -19.95 8.98 0.86
C GLU A 186 -19.49 9.86 2.02
N ILE A 187 -19.61 11.17 1.83
CA ILE A 187 -19.31 12.15 2.87
C ILE A 187 -20.59 12.40 3.66
N GLY A 188 -20.53 12.20 4.98
CA GLY A 188 -21.59 12.53 5.92
C GLY A 188 -21.58 14.01 6.36
N GLY A 189 -22.60 14.41 7.13
CA GLY A 189 -22.70 15.77 7.69
C GLY A 189 -23.58 16.71 6.87
N ILE A 190 -23.62 17.99 7.27
CA ILE A 190 -24.57 19.00 6.76
C ILE A 190 -24.39 19.23 5.25
N LEU A 191 -23.14 19.33 4.80
CA LEU A 191 -22.78 19.49 3.38
C LEU A 191 -22.49 18.15 2.69
N GLY A 192 -22.63 17.02 3.39
CA GLY A 192 -22.23 15.70 2.94
C GLY A 192 -22.89 15.26 1.64
N GLY A 193 -24.20 15.48 1.50
CA GLY A 193 -24.93 15.14 0.26
C GLY A 193 -24.43 15.92 -0.96
N SER A 194 -24.13 17.21 -0.80
CA SER A 194 -23.60 18.05 -1.88
C SER A 194 -22.15 17.67 -2.25
N LEU A 195 -21.32 17.40 -1.25
CA LEU A 195 -19.93 16.99 -1.46
C LEU A 195 -19.84 15.60 -2.11
N SER A 196 -20.65 14.65 -1.66
CA SER A 196 -20.74 13.31 -2.25
C SER A 196 -21.19 13.37 -3.71
N ALA A 197 -22.18 14.20 -4.04
CA ALA A 197 -22.61 14.42 -5.43
C ALA A 197 -21.48 14.99 -6.31
N ARG A 198 -20.64 15.88 -5.77
CA ARG A 198 -19.46 16.41 -6.49
C ARG A 198 -18.39 15.34 -6.71
N ILE A 199 -18.15 14.45 -5.75
CA ILE A 199 -17.23 13.30 -5.92
C ILE A 199 -17.74 12.36 -7.00
N ILE A 200 -19.04 12.05 -7.00
CA ILE A 200 -19.67 11.22 -8.04
C ILE A 200 -19.52 11.87 -9.42
N ASN A 201 -19.62 13.20 -9.53
CA ASN A 201 -19.39 13.89 -10.80
C ASN A 201 -17.94 13.77 -11.27
N VAL A 202 -16.95 13.93 -10.38
CA VAL A 202 -15.53 13.69 -10.68
C VAL A 202 -15.30 12.26 -11.17
N TYR A 203 -15.94 11.28 -10.52
CA TYR A 203 -15.87 9.87 -10.94
C TYR A 203 -16.48 9.65 -12.35
N LYS A 204 -17.62 10.27 -12.66
CA LYS A 204 -18.23 10.21 -13.99
C LYS A 204 -17.36 10.87 -15.07
N GLU A 205 -16.75 12.02 -14.76
CA GLU A 205 -15.78 12.68 -15.65
C GLU A 205 -14.59 11.75 -15.94
N PHE A 206 -14.05 11.10 -14.90
CA PHE A 206 -13.00 10.09 -15.04
C PHE A 206 -13.41 8.93 -15.95
N GLN A 207 -14.59 8.35 -15.73
CA GLN A 207 -15.09 7.24 -16.55
C GLN A 207 -15.19 7.63 -18.04
N GLN A 208 -15.69 8.82 -18.34
CA GLN A 208 -15.77 9.33 -19.71
C GLN A 208 -14.40 9.54 -20.35
N LEU A 209 -13.44 10.08 -19.60
CA LEU A 209 -12.06 10.24 -20.06
C LEU A 209 -11.40 8.89 -20.34
N PHE A 210 -11.57 7.93 -19.43
CA PHE A 210 -11.00 6.59 -19.57
C PHE A 210 -11.61 5.84 -20.75
N MET A 211 -12.94 5.86 -20.91
CA MET A 211 -13.60 5.29 -22.10
C MET A 211 -13.13 5.94 -23.40
N SER A 212 -12.95 7.27 -23.42
CA SER A 212 -12.44 7.97 -24.59
C SER A 212 -10.98 7.62 -24.90
N PHE A 213 -10.18 7.33 -23.88
CA PHE A 213 -8.80 6.90 -24.01
C PHE A 213 -8.71 5.47 -24.58
N THR A 214 -9.48 4.53 -24.03
CA THR A 214 -9.44 3.12 -24.47
C THR A 214 -9.90 2.94 -25.92
N VAL A 215 -10.88 3.71 -26.38
CA VAL A 215 -11.33 3.69 -27.79
C VAL A 215 -10.24 4.18 -28.76
N ARG A 216 -9.34 5.07 -28.33
CA ARG A 216 -8.23 5.56 -29.17
C ARG A 216 -7.03 4.62 -29.14
N ALA A 217 -6.83 3.90 -28.04
CA ALA A 217 -5.72 2.98 -27.83
C ALA A 217 -5.91 1.63 -28.57
N ASN A 218 -5.94 1.67 -29.90
CA ASN A 218 -6.15 0.49 -30.77
C ASN A 218 -5.09 -0.62 -30.59
N ASP A 219 -3.83 -0.27 -30.28
CA ASP A 219 -2.80 -1.21 -29.83
C ASP A 219 -1.85 -0.54 -28.82
N ALA A 220 -2.23 -0.58 -27.54
CA ALA A 220 -1.41 0.00 -26.49
C ALA A 220 -0.05 -0.66 -26.30
N LEU A 221 0.15 -1.88 -26.81
CA LEU A 221 1.36 -2.67 -26.59
C LEU A 221 2.36 -2.56 -27.75
N GLU A 222 2.11 -1.74 -28.78
CA GLU A 222 3.09 -1.48 -29.82
C GLU A 222 4.17 -0.49 -29.32
N PRO A 223 5.43 -0.93 -29.12
CA PRO A 223 6.50 -0.04 -28.62
C PRO A 223 6.86 1.08 -29.58
N ASP A 224 6.66 0.87 -30.89
CA ASP A 224 7.07 1.80 -31.94
C ASP A 224 5.99 2.90 -32.19
N ASP A 225 4.83 2.80 -31.54
CA ASP A 225 3.76 3.80 -31.65
C ASP A 225 3.94 4.97 -30.65
N GLU A 226 4.39 6.12 -31.14
CA GLU A 226 4.53 7.32 -30.30
C GLU A 226 3.18 7.96 -29.91
N SER A 227 2.09 7.66 -30.62
CA SER A 227 0.79 8.32 -30.40
C SER A 227 0.20 7.99 -29.03
N PHE A 228 0.31 6.74 -28.58
CA PHE A 228 -0.09 6.34 -27.24
C PHE A 228 0.64 7.13 -26.14
N THR A 229 1.94 7.40 -26.32
CA THR A 229 2.72 8.17 -25.33
C THR A 229 2.18 9.61 -25.24
N ALA A 230 1.81 10.20 -26.37
CA ALA A 230 1.21 11.53 -26.39
C ALA A 230 -0.18 11.54 -25.74
N ASP A 231 -0.98 10.50 -25.97
CA ASP A 231 -2.32 10.39 -25.38
C ASP A 231 -2.26 10.09 -23.87
N CYS A 232 -1.30 9.30 -23.39
CA CYS A 232 -1.03 9.13 -21.96
C CYS A 232 -0.69 10.46 -21.28
N ARG A 233 0.09 11.33 -21.93
CA ARG A 233 0.39 12.66 -21.38
C ARG A 233 -0.87 13.52 -21.24
N LYS A 234 -1.70 13.60 -22.29
CA LYS A 234 -2.98 14.34 -22.24
C LYS A 234 -3.92 13.77 -21.19
N PHE A 235 -3.96 12.44 -21.06
CA PHE A 235 -4.73 11.76 -20.03
C PHE A 235 -4.22 12.14 -18.64
N ASN A 236 -2.90 12.07 -18.41
CA ASN A 236 -2.29 12.51 -17.15
C ASN A 236 -2.60 13.98 -16.81
N ASP A 237 -2.54 14.89 -17.77
CA ASP A 237 -2.91 16.29 -17.55
C ASP A 237 -4.38 16.42 -17.10
N SER A 238 -5.27 15.61 -17.68
CA SER A 238 -6.69 15.56 -17.28
C SER A 238 -6.88 14.94 -15.88
N ILE A 239 -6.10 13.92 -15.54
CA ILE A 239 -6.11 13.30 -14.21
C ILE A 239 -5.62 14.28 -13.14
N ILE A 240 -4.61 15.10 -13.43
CA ILE A 240 -4.14 16.14 -12.52
C ILE A 240 -5.26 17.15 -12.22
N ASP A 241 -6.06 17.55 -13.22
CA ASP A 241 -7.23 18.42 -13.00
C ASP A 241 -8.28 17.77 -12.10
N LEU A 242 -8.61 16.50 -12.35
CA LEU A 242 -9.54 15.74 -11.51
C LEU A 242 -9.01 15.57 -10.07
N ASP A 243 -7.72 15.30 -9.90
CA ASP A 243 -7.08 15.25 -8.58
C ASP A 243 -7.15 16.61 -7.87
N CYS A 244 -7.00 17.73 -8.59
CA CYS A 244 -7.17 19.07 -8.02
C CYS A 244 -8.60 19.33 -7.57
N LYS A 245 -9.60 18.97 -8.40
CA LYS A 245 -11.02 19.08 -8.05
C LYS A 245 -11.34 18.24 -6.81
N LEU A 246 -10.86 17.00 -6.77
CA LEU A 246 -11.07 16.08 -5.66
C LEU A 246 -10.37 16.57 -4.38
N ALA A 247 -9.13 17.06 -4.49
CA ALA A 247 -8.42 17.68 -3.39
C ALA A 247 -9.24 18.82 -2.78
N ALA A 248 -9.77 19.73 -3.59
CA ALA A 248 -10.59 20.84 -3.12
C ALA A 248 -11.86 20.37 -2.39
N ILE A 249 -12.52 19.31 -2.88
CA ILE A 249 -13.71 18.72 -2.24
C ILE A 249 -13.35 18.11 -0.87
N LEU A 250 -12.29 17.28 -0.81
CA LEU A 250 -11.84 16.62 0.43
C LEU A 250 -11.35 17.63 1.46
N CYS A 251 -10.67 18.67 1.00
CA CYS A 251 -10.23 19.79 1.81
C CYS A 251 -11.41 20.53 2.44
N GLN A 252 -12.45 20.84 1.66
CA GLN A 252 -13.68 21.45 2.16
C GLN A 252 -14.39 20.52 3.16
N ALA A 253 -14.51 19.23 2.83
CA ALA A 253 -15.12 18.24 3.72
C ALA A 253 -14.43 18.16 5.08
N PHE A 254 -13.09 18.25 5.09
CA PHE A 254 -12.31 18.30 6.31
C PHE A 254 -12.56 19.59 7.10
N ASP A 255 -12.62 20.73 6.40
CA ASP A 255 -12.82 22.01 7.05
C ASP A 255 -14.19 22.10 7.74
N ASP A 256 -15.20 21.47 7.15
CA ASP A 256 -16.57 21.31 7.65
C ASP A 256 -16.69 20.31 8.82
N CYS A 257 -15.66 19.51 9.11
CA CYS A 257 -15.69 18.59 10.24
C CYS A 257 -15.64 19.36 11.57
N GLY A 258 -16.68 19.19 12.39
CA GLY A 258 -16.81 19.88 13.67
C GLY A 258 -16.14 19.19 14.86
N ASN A 259 -15.73 17.93 14.74
CA ASN A 259 -15.11 17.16 15.82
C ASN A 259 -14.13 16.10 15.28
N LEU A 260 -13.30 15.56 16.18
CA LEU A 260 -12.28 14.56 15.85
C LEU A 260 -12.86 13.28 15.23
N GLU A 261 -14.02 12.83 15.68
CA GLU A 261 -14.67 11.62 15.14
C GLU A 261 -15.01 11.78 13.66
N SER A 262 -15.60 12.91 13.27
CA SER A 262 -15.89 13.23 11.88
C SER A 262 -14.62 13.34 11.04
N VAL A 263 -13.56 13.96 11.59
CA VAL A 263 -12.26 14.07 10.91
C VAL A 263 -11.66 12.68 10.62
N PHE A 264 -11.58 11.81 11.62
CA PHE A 264 -11.01 10.48 11.42
C PHE A 264 -11.87 9.61 10.50
N LYS A 265 -13.20 9.72 10.58
CA LYS A 265 -14.10 9.06 9.62
C LYS A 265 -13.84 9.51 8.19
N LEU A 266 -13.68 10.81 7.93
CA LEU A 266 -13.36 11.33 6.60
C LEU A 266 -12.03 10.77 6.08
N ILE A 267 -10.98 10.78 6.91
CA ILE A 267 -9.66 10.24 6.54
C ILE A 267 -9.77 8.75 6.19
N ASN A 268 -10.52 7.98 6.99
CA ASN A 268 -10.70 6.55 6.76
C ASN A 268 -11.52 6.25 5.49
N ILE A 269 -12.57 7.04 5.20
CA ILE A 269 -13.40 6.88 4.00
C ILE A 269 -12.61 7.27 2.74
N ALA A 270 -11.81 8.34 2.80
CA ALA A 270 -10.97 8.74 1.69
C ALA A 270 -9.81 7.74 1.44
N GLY A 271 -9.25 7.16 2.51
CA GLY A 271 -8.23 6.11 2.43
C GLY A 271 -7.04 6.52 1.57
N THR A 272 -6.61 5.61 0.69
CA THR A 272 -5.43 5.80 -0.20
C THR A 272 -5.62 6.89 -1.25
N VAL A 273 -6.84 7.38 -1.47
CA VAL A 273 -7.06 8.52 -2.37
C VAL A 273 -6.33 9.76 -1.84
N LEU A 274 -6.15 9.88 -0.52
CA LEU A 274 -5.35 10.94 0.10
C LEU A 274 -3.85 10.83 -0.21
N ASP A 275 -3.36 9.64 -0.55
CA ASP A 275 -1.94 9.41 -0.85
C ASP A 275 -1.58 9.85 -2.28
N ARG A 276 -2.58 10.13 -3.13
CA ARG A 276 -2.34 10.64 -4.48
C ARG A 276 -1.56 11.97 -4.40
N PRO A 277 -0.46 12.15 -5.17
CA PRO A 277 0.51 13.23 -4.91
C PRO A 277 -0.08 14.65 -4.87
N VAL A 278 -1.01 14.94 -5.78
CA VAL A 278 -1.66 16.26 -5.86
C VAL A 278 -2.60 16.50 -4.68
N ILE A 279 -3.34 15.47 -4.28
CA ILE A 279 -4.28 15.51 -3.14
C ILE A 279 -3.50 15.63 -1.84
N SER A 280 -2.51 14.75 -1.63
CA SER A 280 -1.63 14.74 -0.48
C SER A 280 -1.02 16.13 -0.25
N LYS A 281 -0.42 16.73 -1.29
CA LYS A 281 0.20 18.06 -1.19
C LYS A 281 -0.76 19.15 -0.69
N GLN A 282 -2.03 19.11 -1.07
CA GLN A 282 -3.02 20.11 -0.65
C GLN A 282 -3.65 19.78 0.70
N PHE A 283 -3.78 18.50 1.03
CA PHE A 283 -4.42 18.02 2.25
C PHE A 283 -3.46 18.02 3.45
N THR A 284 -2.15 17.87 3.25
CA THR A 284 -1.14 17.74 4.32
C THR A 284 -1.25 18.80 5.41
N ASN A 285 -1.48 20.07 5.04
CA ASN A 285 -1.57 21.17 6.01
C ASN A 285 -2.74 21.00 7.00
N ARG A 286 -3.79 20.26 6.64
CA ARG A 286 -4.97 20.05 7.49
C ARG A 286 -4.72 19.09 8.64
N TYR A 287 -3.74 18.19 8.53
CA TYR A 287 -3.36 17.33 9.63
C TYR A 287 -2.94 18.12 10.87
N THR A 288 -2.40 19.34 10.71
CA THR A 288 -2.03 20.22 11.84
C THR A 288 -3.23 20.54 12.73
N ARG A 289 -4.41 20.79 12.15
CA ARG A 289 -5.65 21.03 12.89
C ARG A 289 -6.07 19.84 13.77
N ILE A 290 -5.66 18.62 13.43
CA ILE A 290 -5.93 17.43 14.27
C ILE A 290 -5.18 17.55 15.59
N LEU A 291 -3.94 18.03 15.57
CA LEU A 291 -3.14 18.26 16.77
C LEU A 291 -3.82 19.28 17.69
N ASP A 292 -4.32 20.39 17.12
CA ASP A 292 -5.03 21.42 17.87
C ASP A 292 -6.31 20.86 18.52
N LEU A 293 -7.10 20.13 17.74
CA LEU A 293 -8.34 19.51 18.23
C LEU A 293 -8.05 18.48 19.35
N LEU A 294 -7.01 17.66 19.21
CA LEU A 294 -6.58 16.72 20.25
C LEU A 294 -6.11 17.44 21.52
N ASN A 295 -5.36 18.54 21.39
CA ASN A 295 -4.92 19.33 22.52
C ASN A 295 -6.08 19.98 23.27
N VAL A 296 -7.07 20.51 22.53
CA VAL A 296 -8.31 21.04 23.11
C VAL A 296 -9.06 19.94 23.84
N GLU A 297 -9.22 18.77 23.22
CA GLU A 297 -9.94 17.64 23.81
C GLU A 297 -9.27 17.16 25.11
N LEU A 298 -7.95 16.98 25.11
CA LEU A 298 -7.18 16.64 26.33
C LEU A 298 -7.37 17.69 27.44
N THR A 299 -7.38 18.97 27.09
CA THR A 299 -7.60 20.06 28.05
C THR A 299 -9.02 20.02 28.63
N VAL A 300 -10.03 19.78 27.78
CA VAL A 300 -11.43 19.61 28.22
C VAL A 300 -11.53 18.45 29.21
N ILE A 301 -10.88 17.32 28.93
CA ILE A 301 -10.89 16.15 29.80
C ILE A 301 -10.20 16.44 31.14
N GLU A 302 -9.06 17.13 31.15
CA GLU A 302 -8.39 17.55 32.38
C GLU A 302 -9.29 18.46 33.24
N VAL A 303 -9.99 19.42 32.62
CA VAL A 303 -10.95 20.29 33.31
C VAL A 303 -12.14 19.49 33.86
N LEU A 304 -12.70 18.56 33.08
CA LEU A 304 -13.78 17.69 33.52
C LEU A 304 -13.35 16.78 34.67
N PHE A 305 -12.14 16.23 34.60
CA PHE A 305 -11.56 15.41 35.66
C PHE A 305 -11.44 16.21 36.96
N ASN A 306 -10.89 17.43 36.91
CA ASN A 306 -10.76 18.31 38.08
C ASN A 306 -12.11 18.76 38.66
N ARG A 307 -13.14 18.93 37.82
CA ARG A 307 -14.51 19.21 38.27
C ARG A 307 -15.11 18.03 39.06
N GLY A 308 -14.73 16.79 38.70
CA GLY A 308 -15.32 15.57 39.26
C GLY A 308 -16.80 15.41 38.93
N THR A 309 -17.52 14.65 39.75
CA THR A 309 -18.94 14.29 39.55
C THR A 309 -19.94 15.43 39.85
N ARG A 310 -19.50 16.66 40.11
CA ARG A 310 -20.38 17.77 40.53
C ARG A 310 -21.52 18.00 39.54
N GLY A 311 -22.74 17.64 39.94
CA GLY A 311 -23.97 17.78 39.15
C GLY A 311 -24.18 16.69 38.07
N ALA A 312 -23.38 15.63 38.09
CA ALA A 312 -23.49 14.47 37.21
C ALA A 312 -23.66 13.20 38.05
N LEU A 313 -24.27 12.15 37.48
CA LEU A 313 -24.39 10.83 38.13
C LEU A 313 -25.03 10.88 39.54
N ILE A 314 -25.96 11.81 39.77
CA ILE A 314 -26.53 12.11 41.10
C ILE A 314 -27.27 10.90 41.71
N ASN A 315 -27.76 9.98 40.88
CA ASN A 315 -28.47 8.78 41.32
C ASN A 315 -27.53 7.62 41.68
N LEU A 316 -26.23 7.76 41.42
CA LEU A 316 -25.21 6.76 41.77
C LEU A 316 -24.61 7.09 43.15
N PRO A 317 -24.25 6.07 43.93
CA PRO A 317 -23.44 6.27 45.13
C PRO A 317 -22.10 6.96 44.83
N PRO A 318 -21.48 7.64 45.81
CA PRO A 318 -20.28 8.46 45.60
C PRO A 318 -19.12 7.72 44.92
N LEU A 319 -18.73 6.52 45.39
CA LEU A 319 -17.63 5.77 44.79
C LEU A 319 -17.99 5.33 43.37
N ALA A 320 -19.16 4.70 43.20
CA ALA A 320 -19.61 4.20 41.91
C ALA A 320 -19.74 5.34 40.88
N ALA A 321 -20.23 6.51 41.29
CA ALA A 321 -20.30 7.71 40.47
C ALA A 321 -18.90 8.16 40.04
N ALA A 322 -17.95 8.25 40.98
CA ALA A 322 -16.60 8.69 40.68
C ALA A 322 -15.87 7.73 39.72
N LEU A 323 -15.93 6.41 39.96
CA LEU A 323 -15.30 5.41 39.10
C LEU A 323 -15.93 5.39 37.70
N THR A 324 -17.26 5.44 37.61
CA THR A 324 -17.97 5.52 36.33
C THR A 324 -17.57 6.79 35.57
N PHE A 325 -17.46 7.92 36.27
CA PHE A 325 -17.07 9.18 35.67
C PHE A 325 -15.65 9.12 35.07
N ILE A 326 -14.68 8.60 35.82
CA ILE A 326 -13.30 8.43 35.32
C ILE A 326 -13.28 7.47 34.13
N SER A 327 -14.00 6.36 34.19
CA SER A 327 -14.13 5.41 33.07
C SER A 327 -14.71 6.06 31.81
N MET A 328 -15.72 6.93 31.94
CA MET A 328 -16.29 7.66 30.80
C MET A 328 -15.28 8.65 30.19
N LEU A 329 -14.51 9.36 31.04
CA LEU A 329 -13.45 10.25 30.57
C LEU A 329 -12.34 9.47 29.83
N ARG A 330 -11.96 8.31 30.36
CA ARG A 330 -11.00 7.40 29.71
C ARG A 330 -11.49 6.97 28.32
N GLN A 331 -12.72 6.47 28.22
CA GLN A 331 -13.28 6.04 26.94
C GLN A 331 -13.35 7.19 25.93
N ARG A 332 -13.72 8.38 26.39
CA ARG A 332 -13.82 9.59 25.56
C ARG A 332 -12.47 10.01 24.96
N VAL A 333 -11.38 9.94 25.74
CA VAL A 333 -10.04 10.32 25.27
C VAL A 333 -9.37 9.24 24.43
N ASP A 334 -9.66 7.98 24.72
CA ASP A 334 -8.92 6.86 24.14
C ASP A 334 -9.16 6.76 22.63
N LEU A 335 -10.43 6.74 22.21
CA LEU A 335 -10.80 6.59 20.79
C LEU A 335 -10.09 7.60 19.85
N PRO A 336 -10.12 8.93 20.09
CA PRO A 336 -9.45 9.88 19.22
C PRO A 336 -7.91 9.75 19.24
N VAL A 337 -7.31 9.38 20.38
CA VAL A 337 -5.85 9.20 20.47
C VAL A 337 -5.41 7.93 19.74
N GLN A 338 -6.14 6.82 19.88
CA GLN A 338 -5.84 5.60 19.12
C GLN A 338 -6.03 5.81 17.62
N SER A 339 -7.08 6.55 17.23
CA SER A 339 -7.31 6.91 15.82
C SER A 339 -6.17 7.75 15.26
N PHE A 340 -5.65 8.72 16.04
CA PHE A 340 -4.49 9.52 15.67
C PHE A 340 -3.23 8.68 15.48
N LYS A 341 -2.95 7.74 16.41
CA LYS A 341 -1.81 6.83 16.33
C LYS A 341 -1.84 5.90 15.10
N ALA A 342 -3.05 5.55 14.63
CA ALA A 342 -3.23 4.70 13.47
C ALA A 342 -2.99 5.42 12.12
N ILE A 343 -2.90 6.76 12.11
CA ILE A 343 -2.67 7.51 10.87
C ILE A 343 -1.26 7.27 10.35
N GLN A 344 -1.15 6.87 9.08
CA GLN A 344 0.13 6.72 8.38
C GLN A 344 0.65 8.08 7.85
N HIS A 345 0.86 9.04 8.76
CA HIS A 345 1.32 10.38 8.39
C HIS A 345 2.48 10.85 9.31
N PRO A 346 3.50 11.54 8.79
CA PRO A 346 4.66 11.99 9.59
C PRO A 346 4.32 12.85 10.80
N ILE A 347 3.14 13.48 10.81
CA ILE A 347 2.67 14.33 11.91
C ILE A 347 2.51 13.59 13.24
N VAL A 348 2.23 12.28 13.20
CA VAL A 348 2.13 11.46 14.42
C VAL A 348 3.47 11.42 15.14
N ASN A 349 4.57 11.35 14.36
CA ASN A 349 5.93 11.31 14.85
C ASN A 349 6.56 12.70 15.04
N SER A 350 5.82 13.79 14.83
CA SER A 350 6.30 15.15 15.07
C SER A 350 6.54 15.39 16.56
N GLU A 351 7.25 16.46 16.91
CA GLU A 351 7.45 16.84 18.32
C GLU A 351 6.11 17.07 19.03
N GLU A 352 5.18 17.76 18.37
CA GLU A 352 3.83 18.02 18.87
C GLU A 352 3.01 16.73 19.01
N GLY A 353 3.07 15.83 18.04
CA GLY A 353 2.41 14.52 18.09
C GLY A 353 2.89 13.69 19.28
N ARG A 354 4.21 13.58 19.48
CA ARG A 354 4.79 12.88 20.64
C ARG A 354 4.43 13.56 21.97
N ASN A 355 4.29 14.88 21.99
CA ASN A 355 3.88 15.61 23.19
C ASN A 355 2.42 15.30 23.56
N ILE A 356 1.53 15.16 22.57
CA ILE A 356 0.14 14.72 22.77
C ILE A 356 0.12 13.29 23.36
N GLU A 357 0.91 12.37 22.80
CA GLU A 357 1.00 11.00 23.32
C GLU A 357 1.46 10.96 24.78
N LYS A 358 2.54 11.69 25.12
CA LYS A 358 3.03 11.80 26.50
C LYS A 358 2.00 12.42 27.44
N ARG A 359 1.25 13.43 26.97
CA ARG A 359 0.19 14.08 27.76
C ARG A 359 -0.94 13.10 28.03
N TYR A 360 -1.37 12.35 27.02
CA TYR A 360 -2.35 11.28 27.14
C TYR A 360 -1.88 10.20 28.14
N GLU A 361 -0.66 9.69 28.01
CA GLU A 361 -0.13 8.66 28.93
C GLU A 361 -0.10 9.13 30.38
N ARG A 362 0.30 10.38 30.61
CA ARG A 362 0.25 11.00 31.96
C ARG A 362 -1.18 11.08 32.48
N LEU A 363 -2.13 11.49 31.64
CA LEU A 363 -3.53 11.61 32.01
C LEU A 363 -4.15 10.25 32.37
N ILE A 364 -3.86 9.22 31.58
CA ILE A 364 -4.29 7.84 31.86
C ILE A 364 -3.71 7.36 33.20
N LYS A 365 -2.43 7.62 33.47
CA LYS A 365 -1.83 7.29 34.77
C LYS A 365 -2.52 8.01 35.94
N ILE A 366 -2.85 9.30 35.76
CA ILE A 366 -3.60 10.07 36.78
C ILE A 366 -4.98 9.43 37.04
N PHE A 367 -5.66 8.95 36.00
CA PHE A 367 -6.93 8.23 36.15
C PHE A 367 -6.75 6.93 36.94
N ASP A 368 -5.75 6.11 36.59
CA ASP A 368 -5.45 4.86 37.29
C ASP A 368 -5.14 5.09 38.78
N ASP A 369 -4.29 6.08 39.07
CA ASP A 369 -3.87 6.40 40.43
C ASP A 369 -5.06 6.93 41.25
N ARG A 370 -5.93 7.77 40.67
CA ARG A 370 -7.13 8.28 41.34
C ARG A 370 -8.19 7.20 41.58
N GLU A 371 -8.43 6.32 40.61
CA GLU A 371 -9.31 5.17 40.80
C GLU A 371 -8.82 4.25 41.92
N ARG A 372 -7.50 4.03 42.01
CA ARG A 372 -6.89 3.23 43.07
C ARG A 372 -7.04 3.90 44.44
N GLU A 373 -6.77 5.20 44.51
CA GLU A 373 -6.91 6.00 45.73
C GLU A 373 -8.34 5.96 46.28
N LEU A 374 -9.33 6.30 45.43
CA LEU A 374 -10.76 6.30 45.80
C LEU A 374 -11.22 4.93 46.29
N PHE A 375 -10.80 3.86 45.60
CA PHE A 375 -11.16 2.50 46.00
C PHE A 375 -10.51 2.09 47.32
N THR A 376 -9.25 2.46 47.54
CA THR A 376 -8.52 2.13 48.77
C THR A 376 -9.11 2.87 49.98
N GLU A 377 -9.42 4.16 49.83
CA GLU A 377 -10.08 4.96 50.87
C GLU A 377 -11.45 4.38 51.23
N TRP A 378 -12.25 4.01 50.23
CA TRP A 378 -13.52 3.34 50.46
C TRP A 378 -13.35 1.99 51.15
N ALA A 379 -12.44 1.14 50.68
CA ALA A 379 -12.21 -0.19 51.26
C ALA A 379 -11.76 -0.14 52.74
N GLN A 380 -11.07 0.93 53.15
CA GLN A 380 -10.67 1.15 54.53
C GLN A 380 -11.80 1.65 55.43
N THR A 381 -12.72 2.46 54.91
CA THR A 381 -13.77 3.13 55.69
C THR A 381 -15.06 2.31 55.80
N VAL A 382 -15.33 1.45 54.82
CA VAL A 382 -16.56 0.66 54.75
C VAL A 382 -16.75 -0.32 55.90
N PRO A 383 -15.73 -1.08 56.37
CA PRO A 383 -15.92 -2.01 57.49
C PRO A 383 -16.44 -1.31 58.75
N ASP A 384 -15.89 -0.14 59.09
CA ASP A 384 -16.32 0.65 60.24
C ASP A 384 -17.74 1.21 60.04
N ALA A 385 -18.05 1.72 58.84
CA ALA A 385 -19.40 2.23 58.52
C ALA A 385 -20.46 1.12 58.58
N VAL A 386 -20.10 -0.09 58.15
CA VAL A 386 -20.95 -1.28 58.25
C VAL A 386 -21.18 -1.68 59.71
N ASP A 387 -20.13 -1.76 60.53
CA ASP A 387 -20.26 -2.12 61.95
C ASP A 387 -21.12 -1.11 62.72
N ILE A 388 -20.91 0.20 62.51
CA ILE A 388 -21.72 1.26 63.12
C ILE A 388 -23.18 1.19 62.64
N GLY A 389 -23.39 0.99 61.33
CA GLY A 389 -24.73 0.93 60.72
C GLY A 389 -25.55 -0.26 61.22
N LEU A 390 -24.91 -1.43 61.38
CA LEU A 390 -25.56 -2.64 61.91
C LEU A 390 -25.92 -2.54 63.39
N ASN A 391 -25.19 -1.73 64.16
CA ASN A 391 -25.45 -1.50 65.59
C ASN A 391 -26.60 -0.51 65.87
N ARG A 392 -27.24 0.07 64.85
CA ARG A 392 -28.40 0.97 65.00
C ARG A 392 -29.73 0.21 65.03
N ASN A 393 -30.65 0.65 65.88
CA ASN A 393 -32.00 0.10 65.94
C ASN A 393 -32.75 0.41 64.63
N ILE A 394 -33.24 -0.63 63.96
CA ILE A 394 -33.94 -0.57 62.66
C ILE A 394 -35.29 0.17 62.77
N LEU A 395 -35.89 0.20 63.96
CA LEU A 395 -37.18 0.85 64.21
C LEU A 395 -37.02 1.89 65.30
N TYR A 396 -37.55 3.09 65.06
CA TYR A 396 -37.73 4.09 66.11
C TYR A 396 -39.21 4.49 66.19
N ARG A 397 -39.64 4.85 67.40
CA ARG A 397 -41.02 5.25 67.68
C ARG A 397 -41.08 6.75 67.84
N GLU A 398 -41.90 7.40 67.01
CA GLU A 398 -42.15 8.83 67.11
C GLU A 398 -43.15 9.13 68.24
N LYS A 399 -43.25 10.42 68.64
CA LYS A 399 -44.11 10.86 69.76
C LYS A 399 -45.59 10.48 69.58
N ASP A 400 -46.02 10.28 68.33
CA ASP A 400 -47.41 9.95 67.96
C ASP A 400 -47.67 8.43 67.84
N SER A 401 -46.77 7.59 68.38
CA SER A 401 -46.85 6.12 68.37
C SER A 401 -46.64 5.42 67.02
N THR A 402 -46.36 6.16 65.94
CA THR A 402 -45.96 5.62 64.62
C THR A 402 -44.56 4.99 64.69
N LEU A 403 -44.41 3.80 64.09
CA LEU A 403 -43.10 3.14 63.91
C LEU A 403 -42.55 3.54 62.55
N LEU A 404 -41.34 4.10 62.53
CA LEU A 404 -40.63 4.47 61.31
C LEU A 404 -39.37 3.62 61.15
N LEU A 405 -39.05 3.31 59.90
CA LEU A 405 -37.85 2.58 59.52
C LEU A 405 -36.64 3.53 59.64
N ASN A 406 -35.73 3.21 60.57
CA ASN A 406 -34.45 3.89 60.77
C ASN A 406 -33.34 3.09 60.09
N PHE A 407 -33.47 2.85 58.78
CA PHE A 407 -32.40 2.21 58.04
C PHE A 407 -31.29 3.22 57.77
N ASP A 408 -30.07 2.85 58.10
CA ASP A 408 -28.93 3.75 57.98
C ASP A 408 -28.67 4.14 56.51
N PRO A 409 -28.71 5.44 56.16
CA PRO A 409 -28.48 5.88 54.79
C PRO A 409 -27.08 5.55 54.25
N GLU A 410 -26.05 5.50 55.11
CA GLU A 410 -24.69 5.11 54.74
C GLU A 410 -24.63 3.61 54.43
N LEU A 411 -25.34 2.78 55.21
CA LEU A 411 -25.44 1.34 54.93
C LEU A 411 -26.14 1.06 53.59
N LEU A 412 -27.21 1.80 53.27
CA LEU A 412 -27.86 1.71 51.96
C LEU A 412 -26.93 2.16 50.82
N CYS A 413 -26.07 3.15 51.08
CA CYS A 413 -25.07 3.61 50.12
C CYS A 413 -24.03 2.51 49.83
N VAL A 414 -23.48 1.87 50.87
CA VAL A 414 -22.53 0.75 50.76
C VAL A 414 -23.14 -0.41 49.97
N LEU A 415 -24.39 -0.79 50.26
CA LEU A 415 -25.09 -1.85 49.53
C LEU A 415 -25.18 -1.56 48.03
N LYS A 416 -25.53 -0.32 47.67
CA LYS A 416 -25.58 0.10 46.27
C LYS A 416 -24.17 0.09 45.65
N GLU A 417 -23.14 0.54 46.36
CA GLU A 417 -21.75 0.53 45.89
C GLU A 417 -21.25 -0.89 45.61
N VAL A 418 -21.51 -1.83 46.51
CA VAL A 418 -21.14 -3.25 46.29
C VAL A 418 -21.83 -3.81 45.05
N ASN A 419 -23.10 -3.48 44.80
CA ASN A 419 -23.80 -3.91 43.58
C ASN A 419 -23.11 -3.36 42.31
N TYR A 420 -22.80 -2.06 42.28
CA TYR A 420 -22.13 -1.44 41.13
C TYR A 420 -20.70 -1.96 40.95
N LEU A 421 -19.93 -2.16 42.02
CA LEU A 421 -18.59 -2.72 41.96
C LEU A 421 -18.57 -4.16 41.43
N LYS A 422 -19.57 -4.98 41.82
CA LYS A 422 -19.77 -6.32 41.25
C LYS A 422 -20.09 -6.26 39.75
N GLN A 423 -20.94 -5.34 39.32
CA GLN A 423 -21.23 -5.13 37.89
C GLN A 423 -19.99 -4.66 37.12
N MET A 424 -19.13 -3.86 37.74
CA MET A 424 -17.83 -3.44 37.20
C MET A 424 -16.75 -4.54 37.27
N SER A 425 -17.10 -5.76 37.72
CA SER A 425 -16.19 -6.92 37.84
C SER A 425 -14.96 -6.67 38.72
N ARG A 426 -15.07 -5.84 39.77
CA ARG A 426 -13.99 -5.66 40.76
C ARG A 426 -13.99 -6.82 41.77
N SER A 427 -12.83 -7.46 41.94
CA SER A 427 -12.63 -8.62 42.83
C SER A 427 -12.31 -8.26 44.27
N ASP A 428 -11.78 -7.06 44.52
CA ASP A 428 -11.09 -6.73 45.78
C ASP A 428 -12.00 -6.04 46.80
N ILE A 429 -13.30 -6.36 46.79
CA ILE A 429 -14.31 -5.75 47.67
C ILE A 429 -14.14 -6.31 49.10
N PRO A 430 -14.14 -5.48 50.16
CA PRO A 430 -14.03 -5.96 51.54
C PRO A 430 -15.08 -7.01 51.90
N GLU A 431 -14.69 -8.06 52.62
CA GLU A 431 -15.59 -9.17 52.97
C GLU A 431 -16.78 -8.71 53.81
N GLU A 432 -16.59 -7.74 54.68
CA GLU A 432 -17.61 -7.14 55.55
C GLU A 432 -18.73 -6.51 54.71
N ALA A 433 -18.36 -5.79 53.64
CA ALA A 433 -19.30 -5.19 52.70
C ALA A 433 -20.05 -6.25 51.88
N ILE A 434 -19.37 -7.33 51.50
CA ILE A 434 -19.97 -8.45 50.77
C ILE A 434 -20.97 -9.21 51.66
N LYS A 435 -20.61 -9.46 52.93
CA LYS A 435 -21.45 -10.20 53.90
C LYS A 435 -22.77 -9.48 54.21
N VAL A 436 -22.78 -8.15 54.17
CA VAL A 436 -24.00 -7.37 54.38
C VAL A 436 -24.86 -7.27 53.12
N PHE A 437 -24.27 -7.44 51.95
CA PHE A 437 -24.98 -7.41 50.67
C PHE A 437 -25.67 -8.74 50.31
N LEU A 438 -25.13 -9.86 50.77
CA LEU A 438 -25.68 -11.21 50.60
C LEU A 438 -26.79 -11.48 51.62
#